data_AF-A0A1L3JAY2-F1
#
_entry.id   AF-A0A1L3JAY2-F1
#
_cell.length_a   1.000
_cell.length_b   1.000
_cell.length_c   1.000
_cell.angle_alpha   90.00
_cell.angle_beta   90.00
_cell.angle_gamma   90.00
#
_symmetry.space_group_name_H-M   'P 1'
#
loop_
_entity.id
_entity.type
_entity.pdbx_description
1 polymer ?
#
loop_
_entity_poly.entity_id
_entity_poly.type
_entity_poly.pdbx_seq_one_letter_code
_entity_poly.pdbx_strand_id
1 'polypeptide(L)'
;MKNVILKSSGLMISVLAIAACAPVKPVATTPVAIPPAAVVIPPRPIAPAGSYAGMTIPPLDADGTRSSPNKNLTPDEIIWNLRSAYTVAAVGCRGGANENFTALYNEFIKKHSKYMAGISKNIDKVYQSRIPGNAGLRARDTDMTNLYNYFSLPSVSDPFCDKMLAVAYDWQSLPATQFEAYSIAKLPEVDAIFTGFYDSYVAYERALAEWRMKYEPNSADGVTTAAGASSTGL
;
A
#
# COMPACT_ATOMS: atom_id res chain seq x y z
N MET A 1 -66.01 28.28 -8.01
CA MET A 1 -67.18 29.12 -8.40
C MET A 1 -66.95 30.48 -7.75
N LYS A 2 -66.34 31.42 -8.48
CA LYS A 2 -66.96 32.63 -9.05
C LYS A 2 -67.76 33.48 -8.04
N ASN A 3 -67.34 34.77 -7.95
CA ASN A 3 -68.07 36.01 -7.59
C ASN A 3 -67.34 36.76 -6.45
N VAL A 4 -66.55 37.82 -6.71
CA VAL A 4 -66.93 39.19 -7.13
C VAL A 4 -67.99 39.80 -6.22
N ILE A 5 -67.56 40.70 -5.33
CA ILE A 5 -68.39 41.77 -4.76
C ILE A 5 -67.55 43.05 -4.74
N LEU A 6 -68.01 44.04 -5.51
CA LEU A 6 -67.50 45.40 -5.65
C LEU A 6 -68.53 46.35 -4.98
N LYS A 7 -68.07 47.23 -4.08
CA LYS A 7 -68.78 48.47 -3.65
C LYS A 7 -67.71 49.52 -3.28
N SER A 8 -67.41 50.51 -4.12
CA SER A 8 -68.11 51.79 -4.37
C SER A 8 -67.70 52.92 -3.44
N SER A 9 -67.35 54.05 -4.08
CA SER A 9 -67.46 55.45 -3.64
C SER A 9 -66.26 56.10 -2.95
N GLY A 10 -65.68 57.10 -3.62
CA GLY A 10 -65.06 58.22 -2.90
C GLY A 10 -63.94 58.97 -3.63
N LEU A 11 -64.35 60.02 -4.36
CA LEU A 11 -63.65 61.30 -4.51
C LEU A 11 -62.35 61.37 -5.36
N MET A 12 -62.52 61.91 -6.57
CA MET A 12 -61.44 62.58 -7.31
C MET A 12 -60.95 63.81 -6.55
N ILE A 13 -59.66 63.89 -6.29
CA ILE A 13 -58.94 65.14 -6.10
C ILE A 13 -57.76 65.13 -7.08
N SER A 14 -57.91 65.89 -8.16
CA SER A 14 -56.82 66.22 -9.08
C SER A 14 -55.94 67.28 -8.42
N VAL A 15 -54.71 66.90 -8.04
CA VAL A 15 -53.65 67.86 -7.70
C VAL A 15 -52.63 67.87 -8.83
N LEU A 16 -52.21 69.09 -9.15
CA LEU A 16 -51.37 69.50 -10.26
C LEU A 16 -50.04 68.75 -10.37
N ALA A 17 -49.62 68.60 -11.63
CA ALA A 17 -48.34 68.10 -12.05
C ALA A 17 -47.15 68.87 -11.46
N ILE A 18 -46.15 68.12 -10.99
CA ILE A 18 -44.75 68.56 -11.03
C ILE A 18 -44.00 67.47 -11.78
N ALA A 19 -43.60 67.78 -13.01
CA ALA A 19 -42.70 66.97 -13.80
C ALA A 19 -41.33 66.98 -13.13
N ALA A 20 -40.96 65.86 -12.50
CA ALA A 20 -39.58 65.56 -12.12
C ALA A 20 -39.13 64.35 -12.94
N CYS A 21 -38.90 64.56 -14.23
CA CYS A 21 -38.20 63.60 -15.08
C CYS A 21 -36.70 63.73 -14.77
N ALA A 22 -36.27 63.17 -13.65
CA ALA A 22 -34.85 62.90 -13.44
C ALA A 22 -34.48 61.68 -14.28
N PRO A 23 -33.49 61.75 -15.20
CA PRO A 23 -33.01 60.56 -15.87
C PRO A 23 -32.46 59.62 -14.79
N VAL A 24 -33.09 58.45 -14.63
CA VAL A 24 -32.48 57.35 -13.88
C VAL A 24 -31.19 57.05 -14.61
N LYS A 25 -30.05 57.47 -14.04
CA LYS A 25 -28.74 57.01 -14.52
C LYS A 25 -28.82 55.48 -14.52
N PRO A 26 -28.55 54.80 -15.64
CA PRO A 26 -28.45 53.35 -15.62
C PRO A 26 -27.43 53.02 -14.55
N VAL A 27 -27.86 52.34 -13.49
CA VAL A 27 -26.95 51.75 -12.52
C VAL A 27 -26.13 50.79 -13.37
N ALA A 28 -24.85 51.14 -13.58
CA ALA A 28 -23.90 50.21 -14.14
C ALA A 28 -23.93 49.00 -13.22
N THR A 29 -24.56 47.92 -13.65
CA THR A 29 -24.41 46.61 -13.03
C THR A 29 -22.94 46.29 -13.21
N THR A 30 -22.12 46.57 -12.20
CA THR A 30 -20.79 45.98 -12.12
C THR A 30 -20.98 44.48 -12.27
N PRO A 31 -20.35 43.82 -13.26
CA PRO A 31 -20.38 42.38 -13.33
C PRO A 31 -19.90 41.86 -11.99
N VAL A 32 -20.77 41.17 -11.25
CA VAL A 32 -20.35 40.46 -10.04
C VAL A 32 -19.29 39.48 -10.53
N ALA A 33 -18.04 39.73 -10.16
CA ALA A 33 -16.95 38.81 -10.46
C ALA A 33 -17.33 37.49 -9.77
N ILE A 34 -17.67 36.48 -10.57
CA ILE A 34 -17.88 35.13 -10.07
C ILE A 34 -16.55 34.77 -9.38
N PRO A 35 -16.56 34.43 -8.07
CA PRO A 35 -15.34 34.03 -7.40
C PRO A 35 -14.72 32.90 -8.22
N PRO A 36 -13.40 32.94 -8.51
CA PRO A 36 -12.76 31.89 -9.28
C PRO A 36 -13.09 30.56 -8.63
N ALA A 37 -13.56 29.61 -9.45
CA ALA A 37 -13.92 28.28 -8.96
C ALA A 37 -12.76 27.72 -8.14
N ALA A 38 -13.01 27.39 -6.87
CA ALA A 38 -11.97 26.85 -6.00
C ALA A 38 -11.42 25.57 -6.64
N VAL A 39 -10.10 25.53 -6.84
CA VAL A 39 -9.44 24.32 -7.33
C VAL A 39 -9.58 23.25 -6.25
N VAL A 40 -10.42 22.25 -6.48
CA VAL A 40 -10.59 21.13 -5.57
C VAL A 40 -9.34 20.25 -5.68
N ILE A 41 -8.49 20.28 -4.66
CA ILE A 41 -7.30 19.45 -4.57
C ILE A 41 -7.74 18.04 -4.11
N PRO A 42 -7.44 16.96 -4.86
CA PRO A 42 -7.75 15.60 -4.43
C PRO A 42 -6.91 15.22 -3.19
N PRO A 43 -7.38 14.24 -2.38
CA PRO A 43 -6.60 13.75 -1.24
C PRO A 43 -5.21 13.29 -1.66
N ARG A 44 -4.23 13.56 -0.79
CA ARG A 44 -2.86 13.07 -0.99
C ARG A 44 -2.86 11.54 -0.94
N PRO A 45 -2.21 10.86 -1.90
CA PRO A 45 -2.04 9.41 -1.85
C PRO A 45 -1.38 8.95 -0.54
N ILE A 46 -1.90 7.85 0.02
CA ILE A 46 -1.40 7.24 1.24
C ILE A 46 -0.70 5.92 0.92
N ALA A 47 0.32 5.59 1.71
CA ALA A 47 1.05 4.35 1.55
C ALA A 47 0.12 3.14 1.81
N PRO A 48 0.26 2.05 1.03
CA PRO A 48 -0.62 0.89 1.15
C PRO A 48 -0.41 0.18 2.49
N ALA A 49 -1.48 -0.47 2.98
CA ALA A 49 -1.47 -1.34 4.15
C ALA A 49 -0.81 -0.72 5.41
N GLY A 50 -0.95 0.61 5.60
CA GLY A 50 -0.38 1.30 6.75
C GLY A 50 1.14 1.33 6.78
N SER A 51 1.81 1.01 5.66
CA SER A 51 3.26 1.08 5.56
C SER A 51 3.80 2.51 5.71
N TYR A 52 5.05 2.63 6.15
CA TYR A 52 5.71 3.92 6.27
C TYR A 52 6.12 4.45 4.88
N ALA A 53 6.12 5.78 4.71
CA ALA A 53 6.59 6.40 3.48
C ALA A 53 8.14 6.31 3.36
N GLY A 54 8.64 6.08 2.15
CA GLY A 54 10.06 5.90 1.87
C GLY A 54 10.61 4.49 2.16
N MET A 55 9.75 3.46 2.17
CA MET A 55 10.19 2.06 2.22
C MET A 55 11.06 1.71 1.02
N THR A 56 12.18 1.01 1.27
CA THR A 56 13.02 0.45 0.21
C THR A 56 12.28 -0.71 -0.44
N ILE A 57 12.03 -0.60 -1.74
CA ILE A 57 11.36 -1.64 -2.52
C ILE A 57 12.40 -2.45 -3.31
N PRO A 58 12.33 -3.79 -3.30
CA PRO A 58 13.21 -4.62 -4.12
C PRO A 58 13.12 -4.19 -5.60
N PRO A 59 14.23 -4.25 -6.37
CA PRO A 59 14.19 -3.92 -7.80
C PRO A 59 13.38 -4.95 -8.59
N LEU A 60 13.09 -4.63 -9.86
CA LEU A 60 12.64 -5.63 -10.82
C LEU A 60 13.86 -6.38 -11.36
N ASP A 61 13.72 -7.69 -11.56
CA ASP A 61 14.71 -8.49 -12.26
C ASP A 61 14.58 -8.29 -13.79
N ALA A 62 15.49 -8.90 -14.56
CA ALA A 62 15.52 -8.79 -16.03
C ALA A 62 14.24 -9.32 -16.72
N ASP A 63 13.48 -10.18 -16.04
CA ASP A 63 12.19 -10.71 -16.51
C ASP A 63 11.00 -9.75 -16.25
N GLY A 64 11.25 -8.59 -15.63
CA GLY A 64 10.24 -7.58 -15.30
C GLY A 64 9.41 -7.88 -14.06
N THR A 65 9.75 -8.94 -13.31
CA THR A 65 9.08 -9.28 -12.05
C THR A 65 9.89 -8.82 -10.84
N ARG A 66 9.22 -8.60 -9.71
CA ARG A 66 9.86 -8.14 -8.47
C ARG A 66 10.87 -9.17 -7.97
N SER A 67 12.08 -8.71 -7.64
CA SER A 67 13.08 -9.56 -7.00
C SER A 67 12.59 -10.02 -5.63
N SER A 68 12.70 -11.32 -5.35
CA SER A 68 12.33 -11.90 -4.05
C SER A 68 13.27 -13.05 -3.67
N PRO A 69 13.40 -13.37 -2.37
CA PRO A 69 14.13 -14.55 -1.92
C PRO A 69 13.54 -15.90 -2.37
N ASN A 70 12.37 -15.89 -3.04
CA ASN A 70 11.66 -17.09 -3.48
C ASN A 70 11.80 -17.37 -4.98
N LYS A 71 12.73 -16.70 -5.67
CA LYS A 71 13.00 -16.88 -7.10
C LYS A 71 14.24 -17.74 -7.36
N ASN A 72 14.28 -18.36 -8.55
CA ASN A 72 15.42 -19.12 -9.06
C ASN A 72 15.92 -20.23 -8.11
N LEU A 73 14.97 -20.89 -7.45
CA LEU A 73 15.22 -21.91 -6.44
C LEU A 73 15.25 -23.32 -7.04
N THR A 74 16.08 -24.17 -6.47
CA THR A 74 15.98 -25.63 -6.63
C THR A 74 14.72 -26.17 -5.92
N PRO A 75 14.23 -27.36 -6.29
CA PRO A 75 13.08 -27.97 -5.60
C PRO A 75 13.26 -28.07 -4.07
N ASP A 76 14.46 -28.45 -3.62
CA ASP A 76 14.79 -28.53 -2.19
C ASP A 76 14.70 -27.15 -1.51
N GLU A 77 15.20 -26.09 -2.16
CA GLU A 77 15.09 -24.70 -1.66
C GLU A 77 13.64 -24.22 -1.62
N ILE A 78 12.81 -24.55 -2.62
CA ILE A 78 11.37 -24.22 -2.62
C ILE A 78 10.69 -24.83 -1.40
N ILE A 79 10.92 -26.11 -1.15
CA ILE A 79 10.35 -26.82 -0.01
C ILE A 79 10.80 -26.17 1.31
N TRP A 80 12.09 -25.88 1.41
CA TRP A 80 12.67 -25.26 2.61
C TRP A 80 12.14 -23.85 2.86
N ASN A 81 11.95 -23.07 1.81
CA ASN A 81 11.41 -21.73 1.90
C ASN A 81 9.94 -21.75 2.34
N LEU A 82 9.13 -22.67 1.80
CA LEU A 82 7.75 -22.84 2.26
C LEU A 82 7.71 -23.23 3.74
N ARG A 83 8.55 -24.17 4.18
CA ARG A 83 8.69 -24.52 5.60
C ARG A 83 9.10 -23.33 6.47
N SER A 84 9.90 -22.42 5.93
CA SER A 84 10.32 -21.20 6.63
C SER A 84 9.18 -20.20 6.77
N ALA A 85 8.33 -20.05 5.75
CA ALA A 85 7.07 -19.30 5.85
C ALA A 85 6.17 -19.86 6.96
N TYR A 86 6.03 -21.19 7.06
CA TYR A 86 5.32 -21.85 8.16
C TYR A 86 5.90 -21.49 9.53
N THR A 87 7.22 -21.43 9.63
CA THR A 87 7.90 -21.08 10.89
C THR A 87 7.57 -19.65 11.31
N VAL A 88 7.61 -18.70 10.37
CA VAL A 88 7.23 -17.31 10.63
C VAL A 88 5.76 -17.21 11.01
N ALA A 89 4.88 -17.87 10.26
CA ALA A 89 3.45 -17.87 10.56
C ALA A 89 3.14 -18.47 11.94
N ALA A 90 3.82 -19.54 12.34
CA ALA A 90 3.65 -20.15 13.67
C ALA A 90 4.04 -19.22 14.83
N VAL A 91 4.90 -18.23 14.57
CA VAL A 91 5.32 -17.23 15.56
C VAL A 91 4.52 -15.93 15.43
N GLY A 92 4.11 -15.55 14.22
CA GLY A 92 3.48 -14.26 13.93
C GLY A 92 1.95 -14.28 13.96
N CYS A 93 1.34 -15.37 13.49
CA CYS A 93 -0.11 -15.47 13.31
C CYS A 93 -0.78 -15.93 14.61
N ARG A 94 -1.54 -15.04 15.25
CA ARG A 94 -2.23 -15.29 16.52
C ARG A 94 -3.67 -14.81 16.47
N GLY A 95 -4.53 -15.45 17.26
CA GLY A 95 -5.93 -15.07 17.47
C GLY A 95 -6.89 -15.49 16.35
N GLY A 96 -8.18 -15.55 16.69
CA GLY A 96 -9.25 -15.86 15.74
C GLY A 96 -9.04 -17.21 15.06
N ALA A 97 -9.17 -17.26 13.73
CA ALA A 97 -8.97 -18.48 12.94
C ALA A 97 -7.54 -19.05 13.05
N ASN A 98 -6.56 -18.24 13.45
CA ASN A 98 -5.14 -18.64 13.53
C ASN A 98 -4.75 -19.27 14.88
N GLU A 99 -5.65 -19.39 15.85
CA GLU A 99 -5.34 -19.94 17.18
C GLU A 99 -4.74 -21.35 17.14
N ASN A 100 -5.16 -22.16 16.18
CA ASN A 100 -4.68 -23.54 16.02
C ASN A 100 -3.39 -23.65 15.19
N PHE A 101 -2.85 -22.55 14.67
CA PHE A 101 -1.73 -22.60 13.73
C PHE A 101 -0.50 -23.29 14.32
N THR A 102 -0.13 -22.96 15.57
CA THR A 102 1.03 -23.57 16.23
C THR A 102 0.87 -25.09 16.38
N ALA A 103 -0.36 -25.58 16.63
CA ALA A 103 -0.63 -27.02 16.71
C ALA A 103 -0.43 -27.70 15.35
N LEU A 104 -1.01 -27.13 14.29
CA LEU A 104 -0.83 -27.62 12.90
C LEU A 104 0.65 -27.67 12.52
N TYR A 105 1.41 -26.62 12.83
CA TYR A 105 2.84 -26.59 12.53
C TYR A 105 3.64 -27.64 13.30
N ASN A 106 3.31 -27.89 14.58
CA ASN A 106 3.97 -28.92 15.37
C ASN A 106 3.71 -30.33 14.81
N GLU A 107 2.50 -30.61 14.32
CA GLU A 107 2.20 -31.87 13.64
C GLU A 107 2.99 -32.01 12.33
N PHE A 108 3.07 -30.93 11.54
CA PHE A 108 3.86 -30.88 10.32
C PHE A 108 5.33 -31.26 10.58
N ILE A 109 5.97 -30.64 11.59
CA ILE A 109 7.35 -30.95 11.96
C ILE A 109 7.51 -32.39 12.42
N LYS A 110 6.59 -32.90 13.25
CA LYS A 110 6.63 -34.31 13.69
C LYS A 110 6.57 -35.27 12.50
N LYS A 111 5.68 -35.04 11.54
CA LYS A 111 5.49 -35.90 10.36
C LYS A 111 6.66 -35.83 9.37
N HIS A 112 7.27 -34.65 9.19
CA HIS A 112 8.22 -34.40 8.09
C HIS A 112 9.68 -34.14 8.53
N SER A 113 9.99 -34.15 9.83
CA SER A 113 11.34 -33.82 10.37
C SER A 113 12.50 -34.53 9.66
N LYS A 114 12.41 -35.86 9.46
CA LYS A 114 13.47 -36.64 8.80
C LYS A 114 13.67 -36.23 7.33
N TYR A 115 12.57 -35.98 6.62
CA TYR A 115 12.60 -35.51 5.24
C TYR A 115 13.21 -34.11 5.15
N MET A 116 12.82 -33.20 6.05
CA MET A 116 13.38 -31.84 6.14
C MET A 116 14.87 -31.83 6.49
N ALA A 117 15.34 -32.73 7.36
CA ALA A 117 16.77 -32.87 7.64
C ALA A 117 17.57 -33.29 6.39
N GLY A 118 17.00 -34.15 5.55
CA GLY A 118 17.57 -34.53 4.26
C GLY A 118 17.68 -33.33 3.31
N ILE A 119 16.59 -32.58 3.15
CA ILE A 119 16.52 -31.35 2.32
C ILE A 119 17.57 -30.33 2.80
N SER A 120 17.63 -30.03 4.11
CA SER A 120 18.62 -29.10 4.65
C SER A 120 20.05 -29.48 4.26
N LYS A 121 20.38 -30.78 4.37
CA LYS A 121 21.72 -31.28 4.04
C LYS A 121 22.01 -31.19 2.54
N ASN A 122 21.01 -31.34 1.68
CA ASN A 122 21.18 -31.17 0.25
C ASN A 122 21.40 -29.71 -0.13
N ILE A 123 20.64 -28.79 0.47
CA ILE A 123 20.85 -27.34 0.30
C ILE A 123 22.27 -26.96 0.72
N ASP A 124 22.75 -27.45 1.88
CA ASP A 124 24.14 -27.21 2.31
C ASP A 124 25.16 -27.62 1.23
N LYS A 125 24.96 -28.78 0.58
CA LYS A 125 25.83 -29.23 -0.50
C LYS A 125 25.75 -28.31 -1.73
N VAL A 126 24.56 -27.83 -2.09
CA VAL A 126 24.38 -26.90 -3.22
C VAL A 126 25.18 -25.62 -2.97
N TYR A 127 25.06 -25.03 -1.78
CA TYR A 127 25.83 -23.84 -1.39
C TYR A 127 27.33 -24.11 -1.37
N GLN A 128 27.77 -25.22 -0.78
CA GLN A 128 29.18 -25.62 -0.74
C GLN A 128 29.78 -25.93 -2.13
N SER A 129 28.97 -26.39 -3.09
CA SER A 129 29.42 -26.61 -4.47
C SER A 129 29.62 -25.31 -5.25
N ARG A 130 28.85 -24.26 -4.91
CA ARG A 130 28.95 -22.93 -5.54
C ARG A 130 30.06 -22.10 -4.90
N ILE A 131 30.18 -22.20 -3.58
CA ILE A 131 31.11 -21.42 -2.76
C ILE A 131 31.83 -22.39 -1.81
N PRO A 132 33.13 -22.68 -2.06
CA PRO A 132 33.86 -23.68 -1.28
C PRO A 132 33.93 -23.39 0.23
N GLY A 133 33.82 -24.45 1.03
CA GLY A 133 34.04 -24.42 2.48
C GLY A 133 33.00 -23.64 3.28
N ASN A 134 33.42 -23.07 4.42
CA ASN A 134 32.54 -22.35 5.34
C ASN A 134 31.94 -21.06 4.76
N ALA A 135 32.44 -20.57 3.62
CA ALA A 135 31.86 -19.42 2.94
C ALA A 135 30.48 -19.76 2.34
N GLY A 136 30.28 -20.97 1.80
CA GLY A 136 28.97 -21.38 1.29
C GLY A 136 27.91 -21.49 2.38
N LEU A 137 28.27 -22.04 3.56
CA LEU A 137 27.33 -22.11 4.68
C LEU A 137 26.95 -20.72 5.22
N ARG A 138 27.91 -19.78 5.29
CA ARG A 138 27.61 -18.38 5.67
C ARG A 138 26.70 -17.68 4.66
N ALA A 139 26.86 -17.98 3.37
CA ALA A 139 25.94 -17.48 2.34
C ALA A 139 24.53 -18.03 2.56
N ARG A 140 24.39 -19.34 2.83
CA ARG A 140 23.11 -19.96 3.20
C ARG A 140 22.47 -19.28 4.41
N ASP A 141 23.22 -19.05 5.48
CA ASP A 141 22.69 -18.39 6.70
C ASP A 141 22.22 -16.95 6.41
N THR A 142 22.92 -16.24 5.53
CA THR A 142 22.54 -14.89 5.08
C THR A 142 21.24 -14.94 4.31
N ASP A 143 21.11 -15.85 3.35
CA ASP A 143 19.89 -16.02 2.55
C ASP A 143 18.69 -16.43 3.41
N MET A 144 18.91 -17.32 4.38
CA MET A 144 17.89 -17.70 5.35
C MET A 144 17.44 -16.49 6.18
N THR A 145 18.38 -15.67 6.67
CA THR A 145 18.05 -14.46 7.43
C THR A 145 17.22 -13.49 6.58
N ASN A 146 17.61 -13.27 5.33
CA ASN A 146 16.85 -12.44 4.39
C ASN A 146 15.44 -12.99 4.15
N LEU A 147 15.29 -14.31 4.01
CA LEU A 147 14.01 -14.97 3.85
C LEU A 147 13.09 -14.82 5.07
N TYR A 148 13.62 -15.01 6.29
CA TYR A 148 12.83 -14.81 7.52
C TYR A 148 12.38 -13.36 7.66
N ASN A 149 13.27 -12.41 7.36
CA ASN A 149 12.94 -10.98 7.37
C ASN A 149 11.87 -10.65 6.33
N TYR A 150 11.96 -11.24 5.14
CA TYR A 150 10.97 -11.09 4.07
C TYR A 150 9.59 -11.55 4.50
N PHE A 151 9.45 -12.78 5.00
CA PHE A 151 8.16 -13.31 5.47
C PHE A 151 7.63 -12.60 6.72
N SER A 152 8.47 -11.87 7.45
CA SER A 152 8.08 -11.12 8.64
C SER A 152 7.66 -9.67 8.34
N LEU A 153 7.43 -9.30 7.07
CA LEU A 153 7.01 -7.96 6.69
C LEU A 153 5.64 -7.61 7.32
N PRO A 154 5.57 -6.62 8.24
CA PRO A 154 4.34 -6.33 8.96
C PRO A 154 3.19 -5.85 8.07
N SER A 155 3.49 -5.10 7.00
CA SER A 155 2.48 -4.54 6.10
C SER A 155 1.63 -5.58 5.37
N VAL A 156 2.04 -6.86 5.38
CA VAL A 156 1.33 -7.96 4.74
C VAL A 156 1.02 -9.11 5.71
N SER A 157 1.13 -8.88 7.02
CA SER A 157 0.95 -9.94 8.03
C SER A 157 -0.40 -10.62 7.92
N ASP A 158 -1.47 -9.86 7.73
CA ASP A 158 -2.84 -10.38 7.71
C ASP A 158 -3.10 -11.30 6.51
N PRO A 159 -2.92 -10.85 5.24
CA PRO A 159 -3.08 -11.74 4.09
C PRO A 159 -2.09 -12.90 4.09
N PHE A 160 -0.89 -12.71 4.64
CA PHE A 160 0.08 -13.80 4.82
C PHE A 160 -0.43 -14.85 5.81
N CYS A 161 -0.97 -14.44 6.96
CA CYS A 161 -1.49 -15.36 7.97
C CYS A 161 -2.69 -16.14 7.43
N ASP A 162 -3.63 -15.47 6.77
CA ASP A 162 -4.79 -16.12 6.14
C ASP A 162 -4.35 -17.16 5.10
N LYS A 163 -3.37 -16.80 4.27
CA LYS A 163 -2.80 -17.72 3.27
C LYS A 163 -2.14 -18.92 3.92
N MET A 164 -1.28 -18.68 4.90
CA MET A 164 -0.54 -19.74 5.55
C MET A 164 -1.46 -20.67 6.33
N LEU A 165 -2.58 -20.19 6.89
CA LEU A 165 -3.55 -21.04 7.55
C LEU A 165 -4.21 -22.01 6.56
N ALA A 166 -4.58 -21.54 5.36
CA ALA A 166 -5.08 -22.42 4.30
C ALA A 166 -4.05 -23.47 3.91
N VAL A 167 -2.80 -23.05 3.70
CA VAL A 167 -1.68 -23.97 3.39
C VAL A 167 -1.49 -24.99 4.54
N ALA A 168 -1.66 -24.56 5.79
CA ALA A 168 -1.56 -25.40 7.00
C ALA A 168 -2.69 -26.43 7.16
N TYR A 169 -3.86 -26.22 6.56
CA TYR A 169 -4.89 -27.25 6.51
C TYR A 169 -4.67 -28.24 5.36
N ASP A 170 -4.27 -27.75 4.19
CA ASP A 170 -4.07 -28.56 2.98
C ASP A 170 -3.06 -29.72 3.18
N TRP A 171 -1.97 -29.52 3.94
CA TRP A 171 -0.94 -30.55 4.11
C TRP A 171 -1.40 -31.73 4.97
N GLN A 172 -2.40 -31.57 5.84
CA GLN A 172 -2.82 -32.63 6.76
C GLN A 172 -3.26 -33.89 6.00
N SER A 173 -3.99 -33.70 4.91
CA SER A 173 -4.42 -34.76 3.98
C SER A 173 -3.39 -35.10 2.90
N LEU A 174 -2.27 -34.40 2.83
CA LEU A 174 -1.32 -34.56 1.73
C LEU A 174 -0.43 -35.80 1.94
N PRO A 175 -0.36 -36.71 0.95
CA PRO A 175 0.63 -37.79 0.95
C PRO A 175 2.05 -37.22 0.90
N ALA A 176 2.99 -37.85 1.61
CA ALA A 176 4.38 -37.38 1.63
C ALA A 176 5.02 -37.33 0.23
N THR A 177 4.60 -38.22 -0.69
CA THR A 177 5.06 -38.25 -2.08
C THR A 177 4.61 -37.05 -2.92
N GLN A 178 3.59 -36.32 -2.49
CA GLN A 178 3.06 -35.15 -3.19
C GLN A 178 3.57 -33.83 -2.61
N PHE A 179 4.33 -33.88 -1.51
CA PHE A 179 4.75 -32.67 -0.79
C PHE A 179 5.64 -31.75 -1.61
N GLU A 180 6.51 -32.30 -2.46
CA GLU A 180 7.35 -31.52 -3.37
C GLU A 180 6.50 -30.76 -4.40
N ALA A 181 5.65 -31.46 -5.15
CA ALA A 181 4.77 -30.84 -6.13
C ALA A 181 3.84 -29.79 -5.50
N TYR A 182 3.32 -30.08 -4.30
CA TYR A 182 2.55 -29.14 -3.51
C TYR A 182 3.36 -27.88 -3.15
N SER A 183 4.62 -28.05 -2.72
CA SER A 183 5.49 -26.92 -2.35
C SER A 183 5.80 -26.03 -3.55
N ILE A 184 6.06 -26.64 -4.71
CA ILE A 184 6.28 -25.95 -6.00
C ILE A 184 5.05 -25.11 -6.38
N ALA A 185 3.84 -25.62 -6.14
CA ALA A 185 2.62 -24.87 -6.42
C ALA A 185 2.36 -23.76 -5.39
N LYS A 186 2.61 -24.02 -4.10
CA LYS A 186 2.19 -23.12 -3.01
C LYS A 186 3.15 -21.99 -2.70
N LEU A 187 4.46 -22.19 -2.82
CA LEU A 187 5.42 -21.12 -2.52
C LEU A 187 5.18 -19.87 -3.38
N PRO A 188 4.96 -19.96 -4.71
CA PRO A 188 4.66 -18.78 -5.53
C PRO A 188 3.37 -18.06 -5.11
N GLU A 189 2.34 -18.80 -4.68
CA GLU A 189 1.11 -18.19 -4.19
C GLU A 189 1.32 -17.41 -2.87
N VAL A 190 2.25 -17.86 -2.02
CA VAL A 190 2.64 -17.14 -0.80
C VAL A 190 3.48 -15.91 -1.16
N ASP A 191 4.45 -16.07 -2.07
CA ASP A 191 5.33 -14.98 -2.52
C ASP A 191 4.58 -13.84 -3.23
N ALA A 192 3.49 -14.17 -3.92
CA ALA A 192 2.61 -13.21 -4.60
C ALA A 192 2.03 -12.14 -3.66
N ILE A 193 1.85 -12.46 -2.37
CA ILE A 193 1.32 -11.52 -1.37
C ILE A 193 2.33 -10.37 -1.15
N PHE A 194 3.60 -10.72 -1.03
CA PHE A 194 4.69 -9.78 -0.77
C PHE A 194 5.03 -8.98 -2.03
N THR A 195 5.18 -9.66 -3.17
CA THR A 195 5.46 -9.00 -4.46
C THR A 195 4.33 -8.07 -4.89
N GLY A 196 3.06 -8.49 -4.72
CA GLY A 196 1.90 -7.64 -4.96
C GLY A 196 1.85 -6.41 -4.07
N PHE A 197 2.23 -6.53 -2.79
CA PHE A 197 2.38 -5.37 -1.91
C PHE A 197 3.43 -4.39 -2.43
N TYR A 198 4.62 -4.88 -2.82
CA TYR A 198 5.66 -4.02 -3.39
C TYR A 198 5.21 -3.30 -4.66
N ASP A 199 4.45 -3.97 -5.53
CA ASP A 199 3.92 -3.35 -6.74
C ASP A 199 2.87 -2.27 -6.41
N SER A 200 2.01 -2.51 -5.42
CA SER A 200 1.07 -1.51 -4.91
C SER A 200 1.79 -0.29 -4.33
N TYR A 201 2.94 -0.52 -3.69
CA TYR A 201 3.75 0.54 -3.09
C TYR A 201 4.41 1.41 -4.18
N VAL A 202 4.95 0.81 -5.23
CA VAL A 202 5.49 1.57 -6.39
C VAL A 202 4.39 2.37 -7.09
N ALA A 203 3.18 1.82 -7.21
CA ALA A 203 2.04 2.55 -7.74
C ALA A 203 1.69 3.76 -6.86
N TYR A 204 1.75 3.60 -5.54
CA TYR A 204 1.60 4.70 -4.59
C TYR A 204 2.68 5.78 -4.78
N GLU A 205 3.96 5.42 -4.90
CA GLU A 205 5.04 6.40 -5.08
C GLU A 205 4.87 7.23 -6.36
N ARG A 206 4.44 6.59 -7.45
CA ARG A 206 4.11 7.27 -8.70
C ARG A 206 2.94 8.24 -8.52
N ALA A 207 1.84 7.76 -7.94
CA ALA A 207 0.66 8.59 -7.70
C ALA A 207 0.99 9.79 -6.79
N LEU A 208 1.83 9.57 -5.78
CA LEU A 208 2.30 10.64 -4.91
C LEU A 208 3.15 11.64 -5.70
N ALA A 209 4.12 11.21 -6.49
CA ALA A 209 4.93 12.12 -7.31
C ALA A 209 4.08 12.96 -8.27
N GLU A 210 3.09 12.36 -8.93
CA GLU A 210 2.14 13.07 -9.80
C GLU A 210 1.30 14.09 -9.04
N TRP A 211 0.79 13.71 -7.86
CA TRP A 211 0.06 14.62 -6.98
C TRP A 211 0.93 15.81 -6.56
N ARG A 212 2.19 15.56 -6.19
CA ARG A 212 3.15 16.59 -5.78
C ARG A 212 3.42 17.60 -6.90
N MET A 213 3.70 17.11 -8.11
CA MET A 213 3.94 17.98 -9.26
C MET A 213 2.76 18.91 -9.57
N LYS A 214 1.53 18.48 -9.26
CA LYS A 214 0.32 19.23 -9.58
C LYS A 214 -0.17 20.15 -8.45
N TYR A 215 0.04 19.77 -7.19
CA TYR A 215 -0.62 20.41 -6.05
C TYR A 215 0.33 20.83 -4.91
N GLU A 216 1.58 20.35 -4.84
CA GLU A 216 2.52 20.90 -3.85
C GLU A 216 2.96 22.29 -4.31
N PRO A 217 2.93 23.32 -3.42
CA PRO A 217 3.44 24.64 -3.76
C PRO A 217 4.91 24.53 -4.15
N ASN A 218 5.28 24.95 -5.36
CA ASN A 218 6.67 25.15 -5.71
C ASN A 218 7.23 26.17 -4.71
N SER A 219 8.24 25.81 -3.91
CA SER A 219 8.93 26.71 -2.97
C SER A 219 9.67 27.88 -3.64
N ALA A 220 9.39 28.16 -4.92
CA ALA A 220 10.01 29.22 -5.71
C ALA A 220 9.37 30.61 -5.51
N ASP A 221 8.21 30.72 -4.87
CA ASP A 221 7.52 32.01 -4.65
C ASP A 221 7.73 32.61 -3.24
N GLY A 222 8.77 32.17 -2.51
CA GLY A 222 8.91 32.45 -1.08
C GLY A 222 10.31 32.76 -0.58
N VAL A 223 11.20 33.32 -1.40
CA VAL A 223 12.36 34.07 -0.88
C VAL A 223 12.24 35.50 -1.37
N THR A 224 11.27 36.22 -0.81
CA THR A 224 11.33 37.67 -0.78
C THR A 224 12.49 38.02 0.15
N THR A 225 13.59 38.48 -0.43
CA THR A 225 14.67 39.17 0.25
C THR A 225 14.09 40.31 1.09
N ALA A 226 13.90 40.07 2.38
CA ALA A 226 13.76 41.15 3.36
C ALA A 226 15.16 41.72 3.61
N ALA A 227 15.61 42.58 2.69
CA ALA A 227 16.64 43.54 2.97
C ALA A 227 16.06 44.59 3.92
N GLY A 228 16.57 44.64 5.15
CA GLY A 228 16.30 45.72 6.10
C GLY A 228 16.87 45.37 7.46
N ALA A 229 17.58 46.23 8.18
CA ALA A 229 18.10 47.56 7.93
C ALA A 229 19.27 47.73 8.91
N SER A 230 20.31 48.44 8.49
CA SER A 230 21.36 48.90 9.38
C SER A 230 20.78 49.79 10.48
N SER A 231 21.17 49.56 11.73
CA SER A 231 21.15 50.60 12.77
C SER A 231 22.43 50.53 13.59
N THR A 232 23.26 51.54 13.37
CA THR A 232 24.40 51.99 14.19
C THR A 232 23.95 52.57 15.53
N GLY A 233 24.78 52.40 16.58
CA GLY A 233 24.77 53.15 17.85
C GLY A 233 24.02 52.42 18.97
N LEU A 234 24.57 52.19 20.17
CA LEU A 234 25.66 52.80 20.95
C LEU A 234 26.55 51.73 21.59
#